data_AF-A0AAU6PB49-F1
#
_entry.id   AF-A0AAU6PB49-F1
#
_cell.length_a   1.000
_cell.length_b   1.000
_cell.length_c   1.000
_cell.angle_alpha   90.00
_cell.angle_beta   90.00
_cell.angle_gamma   90.00
#
_symmetry.space_group_name_H-M   'P 1'
#
loop_
_entity.id
_entity.type
_entity.pdbx_description
1 polymer ?
#
loop_
_entity_poly.entity_id
_entity_poly.type
_entity_poly.pdbx_seq_one_letter_code
_entity_poly.pdbx_strand_id
1 'polypeptide(L)'
;MIFLIVVILSLVLLLLSILISFKLNLDKEMILSFECGFDPFYMVRSSFSLHFFKICLIFVFFDIEIIIILLTPMFLYSSMNFMILYFFMLMVIYGGLIFEWMQGSIDWFF
;
A
#
# COMPACT_ATOMS: atom_id res chain seq x y z
N MET A 1 -15.20 14.16 16.47
CA MET A 1 -15.34 13.47 17.79
C MET A 1 -15.03 11.98 17.71
N ILE A 2 -15.61 11.22 16.79
CA ILE A 2 -15.38 9.76 16.67
C ILE A 2 -13.89 9.40 16.50
N PHE A 3 -13.15 10.12 15.65
CA PHE A 3 -11.71 9.91 15.46
C PHE A 3 -10.91 10.04 16.78
N LEU A 4 -11.20 11.07 17.57
CA LEU A 4 -10.58 11.28 18.89
C LEU A 4 -10.88 10.12 19.84
N ILE A 5 -12.11 9.62 19.84
CA ILE A 5 -12.52 8.48 20.69
C ILE A 5 -11.73 7.22 20.30
N VAL A 6 -11.55 6.94 19.01
CA VAL A 6 -10.79 5.76 18.53
C VAL A 6 -9.32 5.84 18.94
N VAL A 7 -8.70 7.01 18.80
CA VAL A 7 -7.29 7.22 19.20
C VAL A 7 -7.11 7.09 20.72
N ILE A 8 -8.04 7.64 21.51
CA ILE A 8 -7.99 7.50 22.98
C ILE A 8 -8.15 6.03 23.38
N LEU A 9 -9.08 5.31 22.73
CA LEU A 9 -9.31 3.90 23.02
C LEU A 9 -8.09 3.03 22.70
N SER A 10 -7.43 3.26 21.56
CA SER A 10 -6.22 2.50 21.20
C SER A 10 -5.06 2.75 22.17
N LEU A 11 -4.89 3.99 22.64
CA LEU A 11 -3.89 4.34 23.65
C LEU A 11 -4.18 3.69 25.00
N VAL A 12 -5.45 3.67 25.44
CA VAL A 12 -5.86 3.00 26.69
C VAL A 12 -5.59 1.50 26.62
N LEU A 13 -5.91 0.85 25.49
CA LEU A 13 -5.64 -0.57 25.29
C LEU A 13 -4.13 -0.88 25.31
N LEU A 14 -3.30 -0.02 24.71
CA LEU A 14 -1.85 -0.16 24.74
C LEU A 14 -1.28 0.04 26.16
N LEU A 15 -1.80 0.98 26.94
CA LEU A 15 -1.39 1.17 28.33
C LEU A 15 -1.78 -0.04 29.19
N LEU A 16 -2.99 -0.56 29.02
CA LEU A 16 -3.46 -1.76 29.72
C LEU A 16 -2.58 -2.97 29.38
N SER A 17 -2.20 -3.17 28.10
CA SER A 17 -1.36 -4.30 27.72
C SER A 17 0.03 -4.26 28.34
N ILE A 18 0.62 -3.06 28.46
CA ILE A 18 1.90 -2.86 29.14
C ILE A 18 1.75 -3.12 30.65
N LEU A 19 0.71 -2.59 31.29
CA LEU A 19 0.46 -2.78 32.73
C LEU A 19 0.19 -4.23 33.11
N ILE A 20 -0.50 -4.98 32.26
CA ILE A 20 -0.82 -6.40 32.48
C ILE A 20 0.38 -7.32 32.17
N SER A 21 1.40 -6.83 31.44
CA SER A 21 2.53 -7.67 31.04
C SER A 21 3.33 -8.19 32.25
N PHE A 22 3.28 -9.51 32.48
CA PHE A 22 3.90 -10.17 33.64
C PHE A 22 5.40 -10.46 33.47
N LYS A 23 5.94 -10.40 32.23
CA LYS A 23 7.36 -10.66 31.93
C LYS A 23 8.02 -9.40 31.36
N LEU A 24 8.65 -8.62 32.24
CA LEU A 24 9.54 -7.51 31.87
C LEU A 24 11.01 -7.95 31.72
N ASN A 25 11.35 -9.16 32.16
CA ASN A 25 12.70 -9.69 32.00
C ASN A 25 12.92 -10.07 30.54
N LEU A 26 13.71 -9.24 29.86
CA LEU A 26 14.11 -9.42 28.48
C LEU A 26 15.28 -10.41 28.43
N ASP A 27 14.96 -11.69 28.28
CA ASP A 27 15.96 -12.70 27.95
C ASP A 27 16.53 -12.39 26.56
N LYS A 28 17.86 -12.45 26.38
CA LYS A 28 18.54 -12.09 25.13
C LYS A 28 17.96 -12.81 23.91
N GLU A 29 17.57 -14.08 24.08
CA GLU A 29 16.98 -14.91 23.04
C GLU A 29 15.59 -14.45 22.61
N MET A 30 14.83 -13.78 23.48
CA MET A 30 13.53 -13.18 23.13
C MET A 30 13.68 -11.86 22.36
N ILE A 31 14.86 -11.23 22.39
CA ILE A 31 15.14 -9.95 21.72
C ILE A 31 15.71 -10.17 20.30
N LEU A 32 16.25 -11.37 20.02
CA LEU A 32 16.83 -11.71 18.72
C LEU A 32 15.74 -11.87 17.64
N SER A 33 16.12 -11.61 16.39
CA SER A 33 15.26 -11.84 15.23
C SER A 33 15.01 -13.34 15.07
N PHE A 34 13.73 -13.73 14.94
CA PHE A 34 13.36 -15.12 14.75
C PHE A 34 13.64 -15.58 13.31
N GLU A 35 14.72 -16.33 13.10
CA GLU A 35 14.97 -17.12 11.88
C GLU A 35 15.05 -18.61 12.25
N CYS A 36 13.95 -19.17 12.77
CA CYS A 36 13.88 -20.58 13.20
C CYS A 36 14.94 -20.98 14.25
N GLY A 37 15.33 -20.03 15.12
CA GLY A 37 16.35 -20.26 16.17
C GLY A 37 17.80 -20.14 15.69
N PHE A 38 18.01 -19.71 14.45
CA PHE A 38 19.33 -19.39 13.92
C PHE A 38 19.58 -17.89 13.92
N ASP A 39 20.87 -17.52 13.96
CA ASP A 39 21.29 -16.15 13.71
C ASP A 39 21.03 -15.79 12.24
N PRO A 40 20.60 -14.54 11.95
CA PRO A 40 20.22 -14.16 10.61
C PRO A 40 21.36 -14.31 9.61
N PHE A 41 21.12 -15.08 8.54
CA PHE A 41 22.15 -15.40 7.54
C PHE A 41 22.52 -14.20 6.66
N TYR A 42 21.57 -13.30 6.43
CA TYR A 42 21.75 -12.09 5.64
C TYR A 42 21.39 -10.87 6.46
N MET A 43 22.05 -9.75 6.18
CA MET A 43 21.56 -8.48 6.70
C MET A 43 20.16 -8.20 6.14
N VAL A 44 19.27 -7.66 6.98
CA VAL A 44 17.89 -7.28 6.63
C VAL A 44 17.81 -6.34 5.41
N ARG A 45 18.92 -5.68 5.06
CA ARG A 45 19.05 -4.75 3.91
C ARG A 45 19.76 -5.39 2.71
N SER A 46 19.52 -6.66 2.44
CA SER A 46 20.00 -7.30 1.21
C SER A 46 19.28 -6.74 -0.02
N SER A 47 19.90 -6.87 -1.19
CA SER A 47 19.31 -6.47 -2.47
C SER A 47 18.01 -7.25 -2.70
N PHE A 48 16.91 -6.54 -2.83
CA PHE A 48 15.59 -7.11 -3.06
C PHE A 48 15.28 -7.22 -4.55
N SER A 49 14.24 -7.98 -4.91
CA SER A 49 13.89 -8.19 -6.31
C SER A 49 13.32 -6.92 -6.95
N LEU A 50 13.89 -6.55 -8.10
CA LEU A 50 13.47 -5.38 -8.90
C LEU A 50 12.02 -5.48 -9.43
N HIS A 51 11.40 -6.65 -9.37
CA HIS A 51 10.02 -6.84 -9.82
C HIS A 51 9.01 -6.06 -8.98
N PHE A 52 9.12 -6.11 -7.65
CA PHE A 52 8.26 -5.32 -6.77
C PHE A 52 8.44 -3.82 -6.96
N PHE A 53 9.66 -3.38 -7.31
CA PHE A 53 9.91 -1.98 -7.60
C PHE A 53 9.14 -1.52 -8.84
N LYS A 54 9.13 -2.33 -9.91
CA LYS A 54 8.35 -2.04 -11.13
C LYS A 54 6.86 -1.94 -10.83
N ILE A 55 6.31 -2.86 -10.04
CA ILE A 55 4.89 -2.85 -9.65
C ILE A 55 4.55 -1.59 -8.83
N CYS A 56 5.43 -1.22 -7.88
CA CYS A 56 5.24 -0.01 -7.06
C CYS A 56 5.20 1.26 -7.93
N LEU A 57 6.08 1.35 -8.93
CA LEU A 57 6.14 2.48 -9.84
C LEU A 57 4.86 2.58 -10.70
N ILE A 58 4.36 1.46 -11.23
CA ILE A 58 3.06 1.42 -11.95
C ILE A 58 1.91 1.86 -11.03
N PHE A 59 1.88 1.37 -9.79
CA PHE A 59 0.86 1.74 -8.81
C PHE A 59 0.82 3.24 -8.55
N VAL A 60 1.97 3.92 -8.44
CA VAL A 60 2.02 5.38 -8.23
C VAL A 60 1.39 6.15 -9.38
N PHE A 61 1.65 5.75 -10.64
CA PHE A 61 1.03 6.42 -11.80
C PHE A 61 -0.48 6.18 -11.84
N PHE A 62 -0.90 4.93 -11.60
CA PHE A 62 -2.32 4.57 -11.58
C PHE A 62 -3.09 5.32 -10.48
N ASP A 63 -2.49 5.54 -9.30
CA ASP A 63 -3.12 6.28 -8.21
C ASP A 63 -3.35 7.76 -8.58
N ILE A 64 -2.40 8.38 -9.30
CA ILE A 64 -2.57 9.75 -9.84
C ILE A 64 -3.71 9.80 -10.86
N GLU A 65 -3.82 8.80 -11.73
CA GLU A 65 -4.89 8.71 -12.73
C GLU A 65 -6.28 8.56 -12.07
N ILE A 66 -6.39 7.75 -11.02
CA ILE A 66 -7.63 7.60 -10.24
C ILE A 66 -8.04 8.93 -9.61
N ILE A 67 -7.09 9.68 -9.04
CA ILE A 67 -7.37 11.01 -8.48
C ILE A 67 -7.98 11.91 -9.56
N ILE A 68 -7.41 11.93 -10.77
CA ILE A 68 -7.93 12.73 -11.88
C ILE A 68 -9.36 12.29 -12.23
N ILE A 69 -9.63 10.98 -12.36
CA ILE A 69 -10.98 10.46 -12.64
C ILE A 69 -11.96 10.92 -11.56
N LEU A 70 -11.60 10.78 -10.27
CA LEU A 70 -12.49 11.11 -9.15
C LEU A 70 -12.83 12.60 -9.12
N LEU A 71 -11.86 13.48 -9.38
CA LEU A 71 -12.09 14.92 -9.38
C LEU A 71 -12.94 15.38 -10.59
N THR A 72 -12.75 14.80 -11.78
CA THR A 72 -13.41 15.28 -13.01
C THR A 72 -14.94 15.45 -12.94
N PRO A 73 -15.76 14.50 -12.45
CA PRO A 73 -17.21 14.68 -12.35
C PRO A 73 -17.61 15.63 -11.21
N MET A 74 -16.76 15.84 -10.19
CA MET A 74 -17.07 16.72 -9.06
C MET A 74 -16.94 18.20 -9.43
N PHE A 75 -16.04 18.55 -10.35
CA PHE A 75 -15.79 19.94 -10.75
C PHE A 75 -16.61 20.41 -11.96
N LEU A 76 -17.18 19.50 -12.76
CA LEU A 76 -17.75 19.83 -14.06
C LEU A 76 -19.21 19.36 -14.17
N TYR A 77 -20.14 20.31 -14.09
CA TYR A 77 -21.57 20.03 -14.17
C TYR A 77 -21.99 19.63 -15.60
N SER A 78 -22.64 18.46 -15.70
CA SER A 78 -23.74 18.10 -16.62
C SER A 78 -23.68 18.63 -18.08
N SER A 79 -22.51 18.62 -18.73
CA SER A 79 -22.44 18.84 -20.18
C SER A 79 -22.13 17.53 -20.89
N MET A 80 -22.74 17.29 -22.06
CA MET A 80 -22.46 16.12 -22.89
C MET A 80 -20.97 16.01 -23.26
N ASN A 81 -20.30 17.15 -23.41
CA ASN A 81 -18.86 17.20 -23.69
C ASN A 81 -18.02 16.64 -22.54
N PHE A 82 -18.44 16.82 -21.28
CA PHE A 82 -17.74 16.27 -20.12
C PHE A 82 -17.91 14.76 -20.01
N MET A 83 -19.09 14.23 -20.33
CA MET A 83 -19.30 12.79 -20.38
C MET A 83 -18.38 12.14 -21.41
N ILE A 84 -18.24 12.75 -22.59
CA ILE A 84 -17.32 12.27 -23.64
C ILE A 84 -15.86 12.28 -23.14
N LEU A 85 -15.44 13.36 -22.48
CA LEU A 85 -14.07 13.50 -21.98
C LEU A 85 -13.78 12.49 -20.85
N TYR A 86 -14.75 12.24 -19.97
CA TYR A 86 -14.67 11.22 -18.92
C TYR A 86 -14.53 9.81 -19.51
N PHE A 87 -15.38 9.46 -20.48
CA PHE A 87 -15.27 8.17 -21.18
C PHE A 87 -13.96 8.02 -21.93
N PHE A 88 -13.45 9.10 -22.54
CA PHE A 88 -12.15 9.08 -23.21
C PHE A 88 -11.02 8.79 -22.21
N MET A 89 -11.00 9.46 -21.06
CA MET A 89 -10.01 9.20 -20.01
C MET A 89 -10.05 7.74 -19.51
N LEU A 90 -11.25 7.20 -19.28
CA LEU A 90 -11.40 5.79 -18.89
C LEU A 90 -10.83 4.83 -19.93
N MET A 91 -11.05 5.09 -21.22
CA MET A 91 -10.51 4.26 -22.30
C MET A 91 -8.99 4.32 -22.38
N VAL A 92 -8.38 5.50 -22.15
CA VAL A 92 -6.92 5.65 -22.13
C VAL A 92 -6.31 4.83 -21.00
N ILE A 93 -6.87 4.91 -19.79
CA ILE A 93 -6.37 4.20 -18.61
C ILE A 93 -6.54 2.69 -18.79
N TYR A 94 -7.70 2.25 -19.24
CA TYR A 94 -7.95 0.83 -19.53
C TYR A 94 -7.00 0.30 -20.61
N GLY A 95 -6.75 1.08 -21.67
CA GLY A 95 -5.79 0.75 -22.71
C GLY A 95 -4.35 0.67 -22.19
N GLY A 96 -3.96 1.59 -21.31
CA GLY A 96 -2.65 1.60 -20.65
C GLY A 96 -2.42 0.32 -19.83
N LEU A 97 -3.41 -0.08 -19.03
CA LEU A 97 -3.36 -1.32 -18.24
C LEU A 97 -3.21 -2.56 -19.13
N ILE A 98 -3.94 -2.63 -20.24
CA ILE A 98 -3.80 -3.75 -21.19
C ILE A 98 -2.40 -3.76 -21.80
N PHE A 99 -1.86 -2.61 -22.18
CA PHE A 99 -0.52 -2.50 -22.74
C PHE A 99 0.55 -2.99 -21.75
N GLU A 100 0.47 -2.57 -20.50
CA GLU A 100 1.38 -3.01 -19.43
C GLU A 100 1.28 -4.51 -19.15
N TRP A 101 0.07 -5.07 -19.24
CA TRP A 101 -0.14 -6.51 -19.10
C TRP A 101 0.46 -7.28 -20.27
N MET A 102 0.25 -6.83 -21.51
CA MET A 102 0.87 -7.45 -22.70
C MET A 102 2.40 -7.40 -22.66
N GLN A 103 2.98 -6.37 -22.02
CA GLN A 103 4.43 -6.25 -21.82
C GLN A 103 4.97 -7.24 -20.76
N GLY A 104 4.10 -7.97 -20.06
CA GLY A 104 4.48 -8.90 -18.97
C GLY A 104 5.05 -8.18 -17.75
N SER A 105 4.78 -6.88 -17.60
CA SER A 105 5.30 -6.09 -16.47
C SER A 105 4.68 -6.47 -15.12
N ILE A 106 3.46 -7.01 -15.19
CA ILE A 106 2.64 -7.44 -14.05
C ILE A 106 2.82 -8.96 -13.78
N ASP A 107 3.32 -9.70 -14.77
CA ASP A 107 3.46 -11.15 -14.65
C ASP A 107 4.54 -11.52 -13.63
N TRP A 108 4.19 -12.48 -12.78
CA TRP A 108 5.13 -13.19 -11.93
C TRP A 108 5.58 -14.46 -12.63
N PHE A 109 6.66 -14.35 -13.40
CA PHE A 109 7.44 -15.53 -13.74
C PHE A 109 8.43 -15.77 -12.60
N PHE A 110 8.32 -16.95 -12.00
CA PHE A 110 9.33 -17.50 -11.10
C PHE A 110 10.68 -17.64 -11.82
#